data_AF-A0A7W1I5P7-F1
#
_entry.id   AF-A0A7W1I5P7-F1
#
_cell.length_a   1.000
_cell.length_b   1.000
_cell.length_c   1.000
_cell.angle_alpha   90.00
_cell.angle_beta   90.00
_cell.angle_gamma   90.00
#
_symmetry.space_group_name_H-M   'P 1'
#
loop_
_entity.id
_entity.type
_entity.pdbx_description
1 polymer ?
#
loop_
_entity_poly.entity_id
_entity_poly.type
_entity_poly.pdbx_seq_one_letter_code
_entity_poly.pdbx_strand_id
1 'polypeptide(L)'
;MTPKAAQVVRGFFDAAERFSGLRLPELFAGLERDRGAFPVQYQGANVPQAWASGAVVQLVAALLGLDADADARQLAVRPALPDWLPEISVKGLSVGEATVDLRGSRSTDGEHHLDVVPVTGDLEVYLDQPSMLR
;
A
#
# COMPACT_ATOMS: atom_id res chain seq x y z
N MET A 1 -4.98 -10.23 1.74
CA MET A 1 -5.08 -9.32 2.90
C MET A 1 -6.30 -9.69 3.74
N THR A 2 -6.21 -9.64 5.07
CA THR A 2 -7.37 -9.94 5.94
C THR A 2 -8.34 -8.75 6.01
N PRO A 3 -9.63 -8.96 6.33
CA PRO A 3 -10.59 -7.86 6.49
C PRO A 3 -10.16 -6.83 7.55
N LYS A 4 -9.52 -7.27 8.63
CA LYS A 4 -8.99 -6.39 9.68
C LYS A 4 -7.86 -5.50 9.17
N ALA A 5 -6.94 -6.04 8.37
CA ALA A 5 -5.88 -5.25 7.74
C ALA A 5 -6.47 -4.22 6.76
N ALA A 6 -7.46 -4.61 5.96
CA ALA A 6 -8.17 -3.68 5.07
C ALA A 6 -8.83 -2.52 5.83
N GLN A 7 -9.43 -2.80 6.99
CA GLN A 7 -10.02 -1.78 7.85
C GLN A 7 -8.98 -0.78 8.38
N VAL A 8 -7.79 -1.27 8.78
CA VAL A 8 -6.69 -0.42 9.21
C VAL A 8 -6.24 0.48 8.06
N VAL A 9 -5.97 -0.09 6.88
CA VAL A 9 -5.59 0.67 5.68
C VAL A 9 -6.62 1.74 5.37
N ARG A 10 -7.91 1.37 5.35
CA ARG A 10 -9.01 2.33 5.11
C ARG A 10 -8.97 3.49 6.09
N GLY A 11 -8.63 3.22 7.34
CA GLY A 11 -8.47 4.23 8.36
C GLY A 11 -7.38 5.26 8.10
N PHE A 12 -6.26 4.85 7.51
CA PHE A 12 -5.20 5.77 7.10
C PHE A 12 -5.67 6.68 5.97
N PHE A 13 -6.38 6.15 4.98
CA PHE A 13 -6.96 6.94 3.88
C PHE A 13 -8.02 7.92 4.40
N ASP A 14 -8.98 7.46 5.20
CA ASP A 14 -10.04 8.32 5.77
C ASP A 14 -9.43 9.46 6.62
N ALA A 15 -8.32 9.20 7.32
CA ALA A 15 -7.63 10.24 8.08
C ALA A 15 -6.93 11.23 7.16
N ALA A 16 -6.16 10.74 6.18
CA ALA A 16 -5.43 11.57 5.21
C ALA A 16 -6.37 12.54 4.46
N GLU A 17 -7.55 12.07 4.05
CA GLU A 17 -8.57 12.87 3.36
C GLU A 17 -9.06 14.10 4.16
N ARG A 18 -8.87 14.09 5.49
CA ARG A 18 -9.25 15.23 6.34
C ARG A 18 -8.18 16.31 6.41
N PHE A 19 -6.94 16.02 6.04
CA PHE A 19 -5.84 16.98 6.09
C PHE A 19 -5.49 17.55 4.70
N SER A 20 -5.03 18.80 4.68
CA SER A 20 -4.62 19.44 3.43
C SER A 20 -3.45 18.69 2.77
N GLY A 21 -3.58 18.44 1.47
CA GLY A 21 -2.58 17.70 0.70
C GLY A 21 -2.51 16.20 1.04
N LEU A 22 -3.57 15.62 1.59
CA LEU A 22 -3.69 14.17 1.85
C LEU A 22 -2.58 13.64 2.78
N ARG A 23 -2.16 14.46 3.75
CA ARG A 23 -1.09 14.10 4.68
C ARG A 23 -1.64 13.26 5.83
N LEU A 24 -0.82 12.32 6.30
CA LEU A 24 -1.13 11.59 7.52
C LEU A 24 -0.97 12.47 8.76
N PRO A 25 -1.80 12.27 9.81
CA PRO A 25 -1.58 12.90 11.10
C PRO A 25 -0.28 12.40 11.75
N GLU A 26 0.26 13.18 12.68
CA GLU A 26 1.42 12.79 13.48
C GLU A 26 1.17 11.54 14.33
N LEU A 27 -0.02 11.43 14.93
CA LEU A 27 -0.39 10.35 15.83
C LEU A 27 -1.88 10.03 15.75
N PHE A 28 -2.24 8.82 16.20
CA PHE A 28 -3.62 8.38 16.38
C PHE A 28 -3.88 8.21 17.89
N ALA A 29 -4.88 8.91 18.43
CA ALA A 29 -5.17 8.92 19.87
C ALA A 29 -5.98 7.72 20.38
N GLY A 30 -6.35 6.77 19.51
CA GLY A 30 -7.16 5.60 19.87
C GLY A 30 -8.63 5.88 20.21
N LEU A 31 -9.11 7.09 19.93
CA LEU A 31 -10.52 7.47 20.12
C LEU A 31 -11.41 6.84 19.05
N GLU A 32 -12.63 6.47 19.43
CA GLU A 32 -13.64 6.01 18.48
C GLU A 32 -13.97 7.09 17.45
N ARG A 33 -14.29 6.66 16.22
CA ARG A 33 -14.73 7.56 15.16
C ARG A 33 -16.20 7.91 15.35
N ASP A 34 -16.50 9.19 15.49
CA ASP A 34 -17.87 9.69 15.42
C ASP A 34 -18.20 10.22 14.01
N ARG A 35 -19.43 9.99 13.55
CA ARG A 35 -19.88 10.43 12.23
C ARG A 35 -19.97 11.95 12.20
N GLY A 36 -19.15 12.57 11.35
CA GLY A 36 -19.10 14.02 11.17
C GLY A 36 -18.07 14.72 12.05
N ALA A 37 -17.36 13.98 12.92
CA ALA A 37 -16.23 14.53 13.64
C ALA A 37 -15.02 14.75 12.72
N PHE A 38 -14.27 15.81 12.98
CA PHE A 38 -13.01 16.11 12.34
C PHE A 38 -11.85 15.67 13.26
N PRO A 39 -10.72 15.18 12.73
CA PRO A 39 -9.57 14.83 13.55
C PRO A 39 -9.15 16.00 14.45
N VAL A 40 -9.13 15.77 15.75
CA VAL A 40 -8.68 16.79 16.71
C VAL A 40 -7.19 17.06 16.45
N GLN A 41 -6.88 18.28 16.03
CA GLN A 41 -5.50 18.67 15.77
C GLN A 41 -4.76 18.87 17.07
N TYR A 42 -3.64 18.17 17.22
CA TYR A 42 -2.67 18.45 18.27
C TYR A 42 -1.91 19.74 17.90
N GLN A 43 -1.95 20.75 18.77
CA GLN A 43 -1.29 22.02 18.52
C GLN A 43 0.24 21.84 18.50
N GLY A 44 0.90 22.33 17.45
CA GLY A 44 2.33 22.14 17.24
C GLY A 44 2.72 20.79 16.62
N ALA A 45 1.75 20.04 16.09
CA ALA A 45 2.04 18.78 15.42
C ALA A 45 2.89 18.96 14.15
N ASN A 46 3.86 18.07 13.95
CA ASN A 46 4.62 17.98 12.71
C ASN A 46 3.83 17.11 11.72
N VAL A 47 3.53 17.63 10.54
CA VAL A 47 2.71 16.92 9.54
C VAL A 47 3.48 16.78 8.22
N PRO A 48 3.89 15.55 7.81
CA PRO A 48 3.87 14.30 8.58
C PRO A 48 5.00 14.23 9.60
N GLN A 49 4.79 13.50 10.70
CA GLN A 49 5.84 13.22 11.68
C GLN A 49 6.86 12.24 11.08
N ALA A 50 8.15 12.54 11.25
CA ALA A 50 9.24 11.85 10.55
C ALA A 50 9.27 10.33 10.80
N TRP A 51 8.90 9.87 12.00
CA TRP A 51 8.90 8.45 12.37
C TRP A 51 7.69 7.68 11.80
N ALA A 52 6.56 8.35 11.55
CA ALA A 52 5.38 7.73 10.94
C ALA A 52 5.42 7.70 9.41
N SER A 53 6.36 8.41 8.77
CA SER A 53 6.46 8.52 7.30
C SER A 53 6.59 7.16 6.58
N GLY A 54 7.27 6.19 7.18
CA GLY A 54 7.45 4.85 6.62
C GLY A 54 6.16 4.03 6.54
N ALA A 55 5.11 4.40 7.30
CA ALA A 55 3.85 3.66 7.31
C ALA A 55 3.17 3.63 5.94
N VAL A 56 3.25 4.72 5.17
CA VAL A 56 2.66 4.78 3.82
C VAL A 56 3.33 3.79 2.88
N VAL A 57 4.66 3.71 2.92
CA VAL A 57 5.43 2.77 2.10
C VAL A 57 5.08 1.33 2.49
N GLN A 58 4.97 1.03 3.78
CA GLN A 58 4.57 -0.29 4.26
C GLN A 58 3.12 -0.65 3.88
N LEU A 59 2.20 0.33 3.89
CA LEU A 59 0.81 0.14 3.46
C LEU A 59 0.75 -0.22 1.97
N VAL A 60 1.52 0.49 1.13
CA VAL A 60 1.63 0.19 -0.31
C VAL A 60 2.20 -1.21 -0.54
N ALA A 61 3.28 -1.56 0.16
CA ALA A 61 3.88 -2.89 0.08
C ALA A 61 2.89 -4.00 0.51
N ALA A 62 2.09 -3.75 1.55
CA ALA A 62 1.07 -4.69 2.02
C ALA A 62 -0.13 -4.81 1.05
N LEU A 63 -0.54 -3.72 0.40
CA LEU A 63 -1.61 -3.70 -0.60
C LEU A 63 -1.25 -4.48 -1.86
N LEU A 64 0.01 -4.37 -2.29
CA LEU A 64 0.55 -5.13 -3.42
C LEU A 64 1.08 -6.51 -3.02
N GLY A 65 1.23 -6.78 -1.73
CA GLY A 65 1.82 -8.02 -1.21
C GLY A 65 3.22 -8.28 -1.75
N LEU A 66 4.06 -7.24 -1.78
CA LEU A 66 5.41 -7.30 -2.33
C LEU A 66 6.32 -8.20 -1.49
N ASP A 67 7.04 -9.09 -2.16
CA ASP A 67 7.97 -10.04 -1.57
C ASP A 67 9.19 -10.14 -2.50
N ALA A 68 10.27 -9.46 -2.12
CA ALA A 68 11.41 -9.21 -2.99
C ALA A 68 12.65 -9.97 -2.49
N ASP A 69 13.28 -10.69 -3.40
CA ASP A 69 14.60 -11.31 -3.21
C ASP A 69 15.57 -10.67 -4.22
N ALA A 70 16.38 -9.73 -3.74
CA ALA A 70 17.32 -9.00 -4.57
C ALA A 70 18.47 -9.88 -5.07
N ASP A 71 18.90 -10.86 -4.27
CA ASP A 71 20.00 -11.77 -4.62
C ASP A 71 19.56 -12.76 -5.70
N ALA A 72 18.32 -13.29 -5.58
CA ALA A 72 17.70 -14.14 -6.59
C ALA A 72 17.18 -13.36 -7.81
N ARG A 73 17.11 -12.02 -7.73
CA ARG A 73 16.50 -11.13 -8.74
C ARG A 73 15.04 -11.51 -9.01
N GLN A 74 14.30 -11.73 -7.93
CA GLN A 74 12.89 -12.12 -7.96
C GLN A 74 12.02 -11.13 -7.18
N LEU A 75 10.84 -10.86 -7.73
CA LEU A 75 9.79 -10.11 -7.06
C LEU A 75 8.46 -10.85 -7.22
N ALA A 76 8.03 -11.47 -6.12
CA ALA A 76 6.69 -12.00 -5.98
C ALA A 76 5.74 -10.86 -5.60
N VAL A 77 4.58 -10.81 -6.27
CA VAL A 77 3.55 -9.81 -6.02
C VAL A 77 2.22 -10.52 -5.77
N ARG A 78 1.56 -10.17 -4.66
CA ARG A 78 0.25 -10.70 -4.25
C ARG A 78 -0.74 -9.56 -4.03
N PRO A 79 -1.29 -8.95 -5.10
CA PRO A 79 -2.17 -7.82 -4.93
C PRO A 79 -3.39 -8.24 -4.08
N ALA A 80 -3.68 -7.45 -3.07
CA ALA A 80 -4.76 -7.70 -2.15
C ALA A 80 -5.57 -6.42 -1.95
N LEU A 81 -5.91 -5.79 -3.07
CA LEU A 81 -6.60 -4.51 -3.07
C LEU A 81 -8.02 -4.68 -2.50
N PRO A 82 -8.48 -3.78 -1.60
CA PRO A 82 -9.85 -3.74 -1.13
C PRO A 82 -10.80 -3.22 -2.23
N ASP A 83 -12.10 -3.43 -2.04
CA ASP A 83 -13.17 -3.02 -2.96
C ASP A 83 -13.19 -1.51 -3.26
N TRP A 84 -12.82 -0.68 -2.29
CA TRP A 84 -12.74 0.77 -2.44
C TRP A 84 -11.46 1.26 -3.13
N LEU A 85 -10.47 0.39 -3.38
CA LEU A 85 -9.23 0.71 -4.06
C LEU A 85 -9.10 -0.11 -5.35
N PRO A 86 -9.68 0.37 -6.47
CA PRO A 86 -9.70 -0.41 -7.71
C PRO A 86 -8.32 -0.53 -8.36
N GLU A 87 -7.39 0.39 -8.04
CA GLU A 87 -6.08 0.44 -8.66
C GLU A 87 -5.04 1.09 -7.75
N ILE A 88 -3.80 0.61 -7.86
CA ILE A 88 -2.61 1.25 -7.31
C ILE A 88 -1.45 1.12 -8.30
N SER A 89 -0.64 2.17 -8.42
CA SER A 89 0.57 2.16 -9.24
C SER A 89 1.79 2.56 -8.42
N VAL A 90 2.89 1.83 -8.58
CA VAL A 90 4.20 2.15 -8.00
C VAL A 90 5.18 2.32 -9.15
N LYS A 91 5.86 3.47 -9.18
CA LYS A 91 6.85 3.77 -10.21
C LYS A 91 8.25 3.77 -9.62
N GLY A 92 9.22 3.29 -10.38
CA GLY A 92 10.62 3.25 -9.98
C GLY A 92 10.87 2.36 -8.77
N LEU A 93 10.17 1.23 -8.65
CA LEU A 93 10.45 0.25 -7.61
C LEU A 93 11.78 -0.43 -7.91
N SER A 94 12.77 -0.23 -7.04
CA SER A 94 14.08 -0.87 -7.17
C SER A 94 14.15 -2.18 -6.38
N VAL A 95 14.66 -3.23 -7.02
CA VAL A 95 14.98 -4.53 -6.40
C VAL A 95 16.38 -4.93 -6.88
N GLY A 96 17.35 -4.89 -5.97
CA GLY A 96 18.76 -5.02 -6.35
C GLY A 96 19.17 -3.92 -7.33
N GLU A 97 19.73 -4.31 -8.48
CA GLU A 97 20.13 -3.39 -9.56
C GLU A 97 19.02 -3.15 -10.60
N ALA A 98 17.87 -3.82 -10.46
CA ALA A 98 16.75 -3.67 -11.38
C ALA A 98 15.76 -2.62 -10.86
N THR A 99 15.04 -1.99 -11.80
CA THR A 99 13.96 -1.04 -11.52
C THR A 99 12.76 -1.36 -12.41
N VAL A 100 11.57 -1.40 -11.81
CA VAL A 100 10.31 -1.71 -12.49
C VAL A 100 9.20 -0.75 -12.06
N ASP A 101 8.24 -0.55 -12.97
CA ASP A 101 6.96 0.06 -12.66
C ASP A 101 5.91 -1.05 -12.52
N LEU A 102 5.07 -0.96 -11.48
CA LEU A 102 4.00 -1.92 -11.19
C LEU A 102 2.66 -1.20 -11.21
N ARG A 103 1.65 -1.85 -11.78
CA ARG A 103 0.25 -1.45 -11.65
C ARG A 103 -0.58 -2.65 -11.20
N GLY A 104 -1.05 -2.59 -9.95
CA GLY A 104 -2.03 -3.54 -9.43
C GLY A 104 -3.43 -3.02 -9.66
N SER A 105 -4.34 -3.84 -10.17
CA SER A 105 -5.76 -3.50 -10.31
C SER A 105 -6.66 -4.60 -9.78
N ARG A 106 -7.90 -4.22 -9.43
CA ARG A 106 -8.95 -5.13 -8.96
C ARG A 106 -10.20 -4.92 -9.80
N SER A 107 -10.70 -5.99 -10.40
CA SER A 107 -11.97 -6.00 -11.12
C SER A 107 -13.18 -6.03 -10.17
N THR A 108 -14.37 -5.83 -10.71
CA THR A 108 -15.62 -5.79 -9.92
C THR A 108 -16.01 -7.14 -9.34
N ASP A 109 -15.65 -8.25 -9.99
CA ASP A 109 -15.79 -9.63 -9.50
C ASP A 109 -14.73 -9.99 -8.44
N GLY A 110 -13.74 -9.12 -8.24
CA GLY A 110 -12.73 -9.24 -7.19
C GLY A 110 -11.47 -9.98 -7.60
N GLU A 111 -11.28 -10.27 -8.89
CA GLU A 111 -10.00 -10.70 -9.42
C GLU A 111 -8.97 -9.56 -9.34
N HIS A 112 -7.70 -9.94 -9.20
CA HIS A 112 -6.58 -9.03 -9.14
C HIS A 112 -5.68 -9.23 -10.36
N HIS A 113 -5.26 -8.11 -10.96
CA HIS A 113 -4.33 -8.10 -12.09
C HIS A 113 -3.08 -7.30 -11.74
N LEU A 114 -1.98 -7.65 -12.41
CA LEU A 114 -0.72 -6.95 -12.30
C LEU A 114 -0.17 -6.69 -13.69
N ASP A 115 0.02 -5.41 -14.01
CA ASP A 115 0.85 -5.00 -15.14
C ASP A 115 2.25 -4.67 -14.61
N VAL A 116 3.27 -5.22 -15.28
CA VAL A 116 4.67 -4.97 -14.98
C VAL A 116 5.31 -4.30 -16.19
N VAL A 117 5.93 -3.15 -15.96
CA VAL A 117 6.69 -2.45 -17.00
C VAL A 117 8.15 -2.41 -16.54
N PRO A 118 9.03 -3.21 -17.17
CA PRO A 118 10.46 -3.13 -16.91
C PRO A 118 11.00 -1.75 -17.26
N VAL A 119 11.83 -1.18 -16.38
CA VAL A 119 12.50 0.10 -16.63
C VAL A 119 13.99 -0.14 -16.89
N THR A 120 14.68 -0.81 -15.97
CA THR A 120 16.11 -1.19 -16.11
C THR A 120 16.43 -2.49 -15.39
N GLY A 121 17.51 -3.15 -15.81
CA GLY A 121 18.02 -4.38 -15.18
C GLY A 121 17.20 -5.62 -15.51
N ASP A 122 17.61 -6.76 -14.96
CA ASP A 122 16.97 -8.06 -15.12
C ASP A 122 16.31 -8.46 -13.79
N LEU A 123 14.99 -8.63 -13.81
CA LEU A 123 14.17 -8.97 -12.64
C LEU A 123 13.01 -9.86 -13.07
N GLU A 124 12.89 -11.02 -12.44
CA GLU A 124 11.74 -11.91 -12.61
C GLU A 124 10.60 -11.42 -11.71
N VAL A 125 9.53 -10.91 -12.31
CA VAL A 125 8.33 -10.47 -11.59
C VAL A 125 7.19 -11.42 -11.89
N TYR A 126 6.55 -11.96 -10.85
CA TYR A 126 5.44 -12.89 -11.01
C TYR A 126 4.33 -12.64 -9.99
N LEU A 127 3.11 -12.98 -10.39
CA LEU A 127 1.98 -13.07 -9.49
C LEU A 127 2.12 -14.33 -8.64
N ASP A 128 2.28 -14.17 -7.35
CA ASP A 128 2.26 -15.31 -6.43
C ASP A 128 0.79 -15.68 -6.16
N GLN A 129 0.32 -16.70 -6.88
CA GLN A 129 -0.99 -17.26 -6.60
C GLN A 129 -0.90 -18.12 -5.34
N PRO A 130 -1.87 -18.03 -4.42
CA PRO A 130 -1.89 -18.91 -3.26
C PRO A 130 -1.84 -20.34 -3.77
N SER A 131 -0.72 -21.02 -3.49
CA SER A 131 -0.54 -22.39 -3.92
C SER A 131 -1.74 -23.22 -3.45
N MET A 132 -2.46 -23.85 -4.37
CA MET A 132 -3.43 -24.89 -4.06
C MET A 132 -2.68 -26.14 -3.59
N LEU A 133 -1.99 -26.03 -2.45
CA LEU A 133 -1.46 -27.20 -1.77
C LEU A 133 -2.58 -27.80 -0.90
N ARG A 134 -3.02 -28.94 -1.43
CA ARG A 134 -3.88 -30.01 -0.91
C ARG A 134 -3.65 -30.35 0.56
#